data_AF-A0A929UKM0-F1
#
_entry.id   AF-A0A929UKM0-F1
#
_cell.length_a   1.000
_cell.length_b   1.000
_cell.length_c   1.000
_cell.angle_alpha   90.00
_cell.angle_beta   90.00
_cell.angle_gamma   90.00
#
_symmetry.space_group_name_H-M   'P 1'
#
loop_
_entity.id
_entity.type
_entity.pdbx_description
1 polymer ?
#
loop_
_entity_poly.entity_id
_entity_poly.type
_entity_poly.pdbx_seq_one_letter_code
_entity_poly.pdbx_strand_id
1 'polypeptide(L)'
;HEKSLAGKEATFKCHINSIKEKKLPELNDEFASDVSEFDTLEEYKKDLKEKLAKRKEESAKAQKENEAVAALILDSEIELPEAMVTTQARRMLDDFGRQLQMQGLNLQSYLQYTGSSADQMLTQIRPQAIERIKSRLCLEAVAAAEKIEATEEDVENKLKDIASQYHMEVEKLKETMQESDKEQIKKDLAVEKAAQFLVDHAKEVKQKKDKKEAGKGKEASAEEKKEQGAE
;
A
#
# COMPACT_ATOMS: atom_id res chain seq x y z
N HIS A 1 16.06 16.48 20.59
CA HIS A 1 15.78 16.11 21.98
C HIS A 1 17.00 16.39 22.84
N GLU A 2 16.91 17.36 23.76
CA GLU A 2 17.97 17.65 24.72
C GLU A 2 17.83 16.71 25.94
N LYS A 3 18.76 15.77 26.13
CA LYS A 3 18.74 14.78 27.23
C LYS A 3 18.83 15.43 28.63
N SER A 4 19.26 16.68 28.71
CA SER A 4 19.48 17.47 29.94
C SER A 4 18.20 17.89 30.68
N LEU A 5 17.05 17.82 29.98
CA LEU A 5 15.73 18.26 30.47
C LEU A 5 14.78 17.08 30.77
N ALA A 6 15.20 15.83 30.51
CA ALA A 6 14.39 14.65 30.79
C ALA A 6 14.23 14.44 32.31
N GLY A 7 12.97 14.41 32.79
CA GLY A 7 12.64 14.11 34.19
C GLY A 7 12.81 15.27 35.19
N LYS A 8 13.04 16.50 34.72
CA LYS A 8 13.10 17.70 35.58
C LYS A 8 11.82 18.51 35.46
N GLU A 9 11.35 19.03 36.58
CA GLU A 9 10.23 19.97 36.59
C GLU A 9 10.59 21.23 35.80
N ALA A 10 9.74 21.60 34.85
CA ALA A 10 9.94 22.76 33.99
C ALA A 10 8.73 23.69 34.11
N THR A 11 8.99 24.96 34.42
CA THR A 11 7.96 26.01 34.43
C THR A 11 8.02 26.79 33.12
N PHE A 12 7.03 26.59 32.26
CA PHE A 12 6.88 27.35 31.03
C PHE A 12 6.12 28.64 31.30
N LYS A 13 6.79 29.78 31.19
CA LYS A 13 6.14 31.10 31.17
C LYS A 13 5.66 31.39 29.76
N CYS A 14 4.48 30.88 29.40
CA CYS A 14 3.88 31.10 28.09
C CYS A 14 3.22 32.48 28.03
N HIS A 15 3.63 33.31 27.08
CA HIS A 15 2.96 34.56 26.75
C HIS A 15 2.02 34.31 25.56
N ILE A 16 0.71 34.53 25.75
CA ILE A 16 -0.28 34.35 24.69
C ILE A 16 -0.25 35.58 23.78
N ASN A 17 0.38 35.44 22.61
CA ASN A 17 0.48 36.54 21.65
C ASN A 17 -0.84 36.84 20.93
N SER A 18 -1.63 35.81 20.61
CA SER A 18 -2.95 35.96 19.97
C SER A 18 -3.79 34.72 20.15
N ILE A 19 -5.09 34.89 20.31
CA ILE A 19 -6.09 33.82 20.22
C ILE A 19 -6.78 33.99 18.87
N LYS A 20 -6.71 32.97 18.01
CA LYS A 20 -7.35 32.98 16.69
C LYS A 20 -8.34 31.83 16.62
N GLU A 21 -9.51 32.10 16.06
CA GLU A 21 -10.55 31.10 15.80
C GLU A 21 -10.49 30.66 14.33
N LYS A 22 -10.62 29.35 14.08
CA LYS A 22 -10.59 28.78 12.74
C LYS A 22 -11.99 28.88 12.11
N LYS A 23 -12.23 29.94 11.34
CA LYS A 23 -13.44 30.07 10.52
C LYS A 23 -13.28 29.23 9.24
N LEU A 24 -14.06 28.16 9.14
CA LEU A 24 -14.14 27.36 7.92
C LEU A 24 -14.94 28.15 6.87
N PRO A 25 -14.49 28.21 5.61
CA PRO A 25 -15.28 28.80 4.54
C PRO A 25 -16.59 28.03 4.33
N GLU A 26 -17.60 28.74 3.84
CA GLU A 26 -18.85 28.10 3.46
C GLU A 26 -18.63 27.19 2.25
N LEU A 27 -19.31 26.04 2.23
CA LEU A 27 -19.19 25.08 1.15
C LEU A 27 -20.04 25.55 -0.04
N ASN A 28 -19.51 26.47 -0.84
CA ASN A 28 -20.16 27.11 -1.99
C ASN A 28 -19.28 27.01 -3.26
N ASP A 29 -19.70 27.67 -4.34
CA ASP A 29 -18.97 27.64 -5.62
C ASP A 29 -17.59 28.34 -5.52
N GLU A 30 -17.48 29.45 -4.78
CA GLU A 30 -16.19 30.11 -4.51
C GLU A 30 -15.21 29.16 -3.82
N PHE A 31 -15.68 28.39 -2.83
CA PHE A 31 -14.88 27.36 -2.19
C PHE A 31 -14.45 26.26 -3.17
N ALA A 32 -15.34 25.82 -4.06
CA ALA A 32 -15.02 24.81 -5.06
C ALA A 32 -13.93 25.29 -6.03
N SER A 33 -14.01 26.54 -6.50
CA SER A 33 -12.98 27.16 -7.34
C SER A 33 -11.65 27.35 -6.62
N ASP A 34 -11.67 27.65 -5.31
CA ASP A 34 -10.44 27.85 -4.52
C ASP A 34 -9.66 26.55 -4.27
N VAL A 35 -10.36 25.41 -4.16
CA VAL A 35 -9.76 24.12 -3.76
C VAL A 35 -9.72 23.06 -4.86
N SER A 36 -10.28 23.35 -6.03
CA SER A 36 -10.38 22.39 -7.13
C SER A 36 -10.26 23.06 -8.50
N GLU A 37 -10.21 22.25 -9.55
CA GLU A 37 -10.19 22.71 -10.94
C GLU A 37 -11.60 23.03 -11.49
N PHE A 38 -12.64 22.98 -10.64
CA PHE A 38 -14.04 23.16 -11.02
C PHE A 38 -14.58 24.50 -10.54
N ASP A 39 -15.47 25.09 -11.35
CA ASP A 39 -16.08 26.39 -11.07
C ASP A 39 -17.30 26.28 -10.15
N THR A 40 -17.88 25.08 -10.01
CA THR A 40 -19.09 24.85 -9.22
C THR A 40 -18.94 23.76 -8.18
N LEU A 41 -19.67 23.91 -7.08
CA LEU A 41 -19.70 22.92 -6.01
C LEU A 41 -20.32 21.60 -6.46
N GLU A 42 -21.27 21.63 -7.40
CA GLU A 42 -21.90 20.42 -7.94
C GLU A 42 -20.90 19.58 -8.75
N GLU A 43 -20.10 20.21 -9.61
CA GLU A 43 -19.05 19.53 -10.37
C GLU A 43 -17.99 18.95 -9.44
N TYR A 44 -17.52 19.73 -8.46
CA TYR A 44 -16.58 19.24 -7.45
C TYR A 44 -17.12 18.04 -6.67
N LYS A 45 -18.39 18.07 -6.24
CA LYS A 45 -19.03 16.94 -5.56
C LYS A 45 -19.16 15.72 -6.45
N LYS A 46 -19.44 15.90 -7.75
CA LYS A 46 -19.56 14.81 -8.71
C LYS A 46 -18.20 14.13 -8.95
N ASP A 47 -17.16 14.89 -9.20
CA ASP A 47 -15.79 14.38 -9.35
C ASP A 47 -15.33 13.66 -8.06
N LEU A 48 -15.56 14.25 -6.90
CA LEU A 48 -15.24 13.60 -5.62
C LEU A 48 -15.99 12.28 -5.46
N LYS A 49 -17.27 12.22 -5.84
CA LYS A 49 -18.07 11.00 -5.81
C LYS A 49 -17.51 9.93 -6.75
N GLU A 50 -17.10 10.31 -7.96
CA GLU A 50 -16.49 9.41 -8.94
C GLU A 50 -15.13 8.89 -8.44
N LYS A 51 -14.27 9.75 -7.90
CA LYS A 51 -12.99 9.36 -7.28
C LYS A 51 -13.19 8.41 -6.10
N LEU A 52 -14.17 8.68 -5.23
CA LEU A 52 -14.50 7.80 -4.12
C LEU A 52 -15.08 6.47 -4.58
N ALA A 53 -15.95 6.47 -5.59
CA ALA A 53 -16.50 5.26 -6.18
C ALA A 53 -15.40 4.38 -6.78
N LYS A 54 -14.53 4.97 -7.62
CA LYS A 54 -13.38 4.28 -8.22
C LYS A 54 -12.44 3.70 -7.15
N ARG A 55 -12.08 4.50 -6.13
CA ARG A 55 -11.25 4.02 -5.01
C ARG A 55 -11.90 2.87 -4.25
N LYS A 56 -13.23 2.90 -4.07
CA LYS A 56 -13.96 1.83 -3.39
C LYS A 56 -14.05 0.56 -4.24
N GLU A 57 -14.24 0.71 -5.54
CA GLU A 57 -14.24 -0.40 -6.49
C GLU A 57 -12.87 -1.08 -6.56
N GLU A 58 -11.79 -0.31 -6.71
CA GLU A 58 -10.41 -0.81 -6.70
C GLU A 58 -10.08 -1.50 -5.36
N SER A 59 -10.47 -0.90 -4.24
CA SER A 59 -10.29 -1.50 -2.91
C SER A 59 -11.06 -2.81 -2.75
N ALA A 60 -12.29 -2.89 -3.27
CA ALA A 60 -13.10 -4.10 -3.20
C ALA A 60 -12.51 -5.21 -4.09
N LYS A 61 -12.03 -4.86 -5.30
CA LYS A 61 -11.35 -5.79 -6.19
C LYS A 61 -10.08 -6.35 -5.54
N ALA A 62 -9.23 -5.48 -5.00
CA ALA A 62 -8.00 -5.88 -4.32
C ALA A 62 -8.29 -6.74 -3.08
N GLN A 63 -9.33 -6.42 -2.30
CA GLN A 63 -9.72 -7.24 -1.17
C GLN A 63 -10.18 -8.63 -1.61
N LYS A 64 -11.01 -8.72 -2.66
CA LYS A 64 -11.48 -10.00 -3.20
C LYS A 64 -10.32 -10.86 -3.71
N GLU A 65 -9.37 -10.26 -4.41
CA GLU A 65 -8.15 -10.92 -4.88
C GLU A 65 -7.31 -11.45 -3.70
N ASN A 66 -7.05 -10.60 -2.71
CA ASN A 66 -6.29 -11.00 -1.52
C ASN A 66 -6.97 -12.14 -0.75
N GLU A 67 -8.30 -12.10 -0.59
CA GLU A 67 -9.06 -13.17 0.08
C GLU A 67 -9.02 -14.49 -0.72
N ALA A 68 -9.15 -14.43 -2.05
CA ALA A 68 -9.07 -15.61 -2.91
C ALA A 68 -7.67 -16.25 -2.86
N VAL A 69 -6.62 -15.43 -2.96
CA VAL A 69 -5.23 -15.90 -2.87
C VAL A 69 -4.91 -16.44 -1.48
N ALA A 70 -5.38 -15.78 -0.41
CA ALA A 70 -5.19 -16.26 0.95
C ALA A 70 -5.85 -17.63 1.16
N ALA A 71 -7.07 -17.84 0.66
CA ALA A 71 -7.74 -19.13 0.70
C ALA A 71 -6.94 -20.21 -0.03
N LEU A 72 -6.41 -19.89 -1.22
CA LEU A 72 -5.55 -20.81 -1.98
C LEU A 72 -4.27 -21.19 -1.22
N ILE A 73 -3.63 -20.21 -0.56
CA ILE A 73 -2.42 -20.45 0.23
C ILE A 73 -2.71 -21.38 1.42
N LEU A 74 -3.87 -21.25 2.06
CA LEU A 74 -4.25 -22.09 3.20
C LEU A 74 -4.44 -23.56 2.81
N ASP A 75 -4.97 -23.82 1.61
CA ASP A 75 -5.14 -25.17 1.07
C ASP A 75 -3.87 -25.73 0.41
N SER A 76 -2.80 -24.93 0.31
CA SER A 76 -1.55 -25.32 -0.36
C SER A 76 -0.44 -25.70 0.64
N GLU A 77 0.21 -26.84 0.41
CA GLU A 77 1.43 -27.22 1.12
C GLU A 77 2.66 -26.63 0.40
N ILE A 78 3.32 -25.65 1.03
CA ILE A 78 4.48 -24.96 0.45
C ILE A 78 5.63 -24.96 1.47
N GLU A 79 6.68 -25.69 1.15
CA GLU A 79 7.95 -25.64 1.86
C GLU A 79 8.81 -24.51 1.29
N LEU A 80 9.12 -23.50 2.11
CA LEU A 80 9.94 -22.36 1.71
C LEU A 80 11.35 -22.47 2.29
N PRO A 81 12.39 -22.55 1.44
CA PRO A 81 13.77 -22.45 1.89
C PRO A 81 14.04 -21.09 2.54
N GLU A 82 14.76 -21.08 3.67
CA GLU A 82 15.09 -19.85 4.39
C GLU A 82 15.83 -18.83 3.51
N ALA A 83 16.70 -19.30 2.62
CA ALA A 83 17.43 -18.44 1.68
C ALA A 83 16.49 -17.63 0.78
N MET A 84 15.36 -18.20 0.34
CA MET A 84 14.36 -17.48 -0.46
C MET A 84 13.67 -16.40 0.35
N VAL A 85 13.26 -16.72 1.58
CA VAL A 85 12.60 -15.77 2.49
C VAL A 85 13.54 -14.60 2.81
N THR A 86 14.79 -14.87 3.15
CA THR A 86 15.78 -13.82 3.47
C THR A 86 16.07 -12.95 2.25
N THR A 87 16.18 -13.53 1.06
CA THR A 87 16.40 -12.78 -0.18
C THR A 87 15.23 -11.85 -0.47
N GLN A 88 14.00 -12.34 -0.34
CA GLN A 88 12.80 -11.54 -0.54
C GLN A 88 12.67 -10.42 0.51
N ALA A 89 12.94 -10.72 1.79
CA ALA A 89 12.89 -9.73 2.85
C ALA A 89 13.91 -8.60 2.65
N ARG A 90 15.13 -8.94 2.19
CA ARG A 90 16.15 -7.95 1.83
C ARG A 90 15.71 -7.09 0.65
N ARG A 91 15.17 -7.69 -0.41
CA ARG A 91 14.64 -6.95 -1.55
C ARG A 91 13.55 -5.95 -1.11
N MET A 92 12.63 -6.38 -0.25
CA MET A 92 11.60 -5.50 0.31
C MET A 92 12.18 -4.36 1.15
N LEU A 93 13.25 -4.61 1.92
CA LEU A 93 13.95 -3.58 2.67
C LEU A 93 14.67 -2.59 1.73
N ASP A 94 15.28 -3.07 0.66
CA ASP A 94 15.94 -2.24 -0.35
C ASP A 94 14.93 -1.38 -1.10
N ASP A 95 13.77 -1.94 -1.45
CA ASP A 95 12.64 -1.21 -2.06
C ASP A 95 12.18 -0.07 -1.15
N PHE A 96 12.03 -0.35 0.15
CA PHE A 96 11.70 0.66 1.15
C PHE A 96 12.79 1.74 1.26
N GLY A 97 14.06 1.35 1.22
CA GLY A 97 15.20 2.27 1.18
C GLY A 97 15.15 3.23 -0.02
N ARG A 98 14.83 2.72 -1.21
CA ARG A 98 14.66 3.56 -2.42
C ARG A 98 13.48 4.50 -2.29
N GLN A 99 12.37 4.05 -1.71
CA GLN A 99 11.22 4.91 -1.45
C GLN A 99 11.57 6.06 -0.48
N LEU A 100 12.33 5.77 0.58
CA LEU A 100 12.84 6.81 1.48
C LEU A 100 13.76 7.80 0.76
N GLN A 101 14.64 7.33 -0.12
CA GLN A 101 15.54 8.19 -0.90
C GLN A 101 14.77 9.17 -1.78
N MET A 102 13.68 8.74 -2.39
CA MET A 102 12.80 9.65 -3.15
C MET A 102 12.18 10.75 -2.28
N GLN A 103 12.03 10.51 -0.98
CA GLN A 103 11.56 11.50 0.00
C GLN A 103 12.71 12.32 0.62
N GLY A 104 13.95 12.14 0.14
CA GLY A 104 15.14 12.82 0.67
C GLY A 104 15.67 12.22 1.98
N LEU A 105 15.20 11.03 2.38
CA LEU A 105 15.65 10.31 3.57
C LEU A 105 16.54 9.14 3.18
N ASN A 106 17.50 8.77 4.02
CA ASN A 106 18.21 7.50 3.86
C ASN A 106 17.77 6.50 4.95
N LEU A 107 17.89 5.21 4.65
CA LEU A 107 17.44 4.12 5.54
C LEU A 107 18.13 4.18 6.91
N GLN A 108 19.41 4.55 6.96
CA GLN A 108 20.17 4.63 8.22
C GLN A 108 19.62 5.73 9.14
N SER A 109 19.35 6.92 8.60
CA SER A 109 18.75 8.04 9.34
C SER A 109 17.32 7.71 9.79
N TYR A 110 16.55 6.99 8.97
CA TYR A 110 15.22 6.51 9.35
C TYR A 110 15.29 5.54 10.53
N LEU A 111 16.19 4.56 10.49
CA LEU A 111 16.41 3.60 11.59
C LEU A 111 16.86 4.32 12.86
N GLN A 112 17.73 5.34 12.76
CA GLN A 112 18.15 6.15 13.89
C GLN A 112 17.00 6.97 14.49
N TYR A 113 16.15 7.57 13.66
CA TYR A 113 15.00 8.36 14.11
C TYR A 113 13.95 7.49 14.80
N THR A 114 13.69 6.30 14.26
CA THR A 114 12.71 5.34 14.78
C THR A 114 13.24 4.47 15.92
N GLY A 115 14.54 4.55 16.22
CA GLY A 115 15.18 3.72 17.24
C GLY A 115 15.17 2.22 16.91
N SER A 116 15.00 1.86 15.63
CA SER A 116 14.93 0.48 15.14
C SER A 116 16.26 0.04 14.52
N SER A 117 16.51 -1.27 14.46
CA SER A 117 17.66 -1.84 13.75
C SER A 117 17.24 -2.49 12.41
N ALA A 118 18.21 -2.67 11.51
CA ALA A 118 17.98 -3.38 10.25
C ALA A 118 17.50 -4.83 10.49
N ASP A 119 18.04 -5.53 11.50
CA ASP A 119 17.63 -6.90 11.83
C ASP A 119 16.20 -6.95 12.38
N GLN A 120 15.80 -5.96 13.20
CA GLN A 120 14.42 -5.84 13.67
C GLN A 120 13.47 -5.61 12.50
N MET A 121 13.87 -4.75 11.56
CA MET A 121 13.07 -4.46 10.37
C MET A 121 12.95 -5.70 9.46
N LEU A 122 14.05 -6.44 9.24
CA LEU A 122 14.02 -7.71 8.50
C LEU A 122 13.11 -8.74 9.18
N THR A 123 13.13 -8.82 10.52
CA THR A 123 12.26 -9.71 11.29
C THR A 123 10.79 -9.33 11.12
N GLN A 124 10.47 -8.04 11.11
CA GLN A 124 9.11 -7.53 10.88
C GLN A 124 8.63 -7.74 9.45
N ILE A 125 9.53 -7.66 8.47
CA ILE A 125 9.23 -7.88 7.04
C ILE A 125 9.10 -9.38 6.72
N ARG A 126 9.77 -10.26 7.48
CA ARG A 126 9.82 -11.71 7.19
C ARG A 126 8.45 -12.36 6.98
N PRO A 127 7.40 -12.12 7.79
CA PRO A 127 6.07 -12.69 7.55
C PRO A 127 5.47 -12.23 6.21
N GLN A 128 5.62 -10.95 5.86
CA GLN A 128 5.14 -10.42 4.58
C GLN A 128 5.92 -11.00 3.40
N ALA A 129 7.22 -11.22 3.55
CA ALA A 129 8.04 -11.88 2.54
C ALA A 129 7.58 -13.33 2.32
N ILE A 130 7.25 -14.06 3.38
CA ILE A 130 6.68 -15.42 3.30
C ILE A 130 5.36 -15.39 2.53
N GLU A 131 4.42 -14.53 2.93
CA GLU A 131 3.12 -14.41 2.26
C GLU A 131 3.30 -14.10 0.78
N ARG A 132 4.15 -13.12 0.44
CA ARG A 132 4.39 -12.72 -0.95
C ARG A 132 4.99 -13.84 -1.80
N ILE A 133 5.92 -14.63 -1.25
CA ILE A 133 6.47 -15.80 -1.96
C ILE A 133 5.38 -16.87 -2.14
N LYS A 134 4.60 -17.18 -1.10
CA LYS A 134 3.51 -18.17 -1.19
C LYS A 134 2.47 -17.75 -2.22
N SER A 135 1.99 -16.51 -2.18
CA SER A 135 1.06 -15.97 -3.17
C SER A 135 1.59 -16.14 -4.58
N ARG A 136 2.85 -15.77 -4.81
CA ARG A 136 3.50 -15.89 -6.12
C ARG A 136 3.54 -17.34 -6.60
N LEU A 137 4.02 -18.27 -5.77
CA LEU A 137 4.15 -19.68 -6.12
C LEU A 137 2.80 -20.35 -6.37
N CYS A 138 1.79 -20.04 -5.54
CA CYS A 138 0.42 -20.51 -5.75
C CYS A 138 -0.13 -20.04 -7.10
N LEU A 139 0.02 -18.75 -7.41
CA LEU A 139 -0.48 -18.19 -8.67
C LEU A 139 0.27 -18.70 -9.89
N GLU A 140 1.58 -18.91 -9.79
CA GLU A 140 2.38 -19.56 -10.84
C GLU A 140 1.93 -21.00 -11.07
N ALA A 141 1.62 -21.74 -10.01
CA ALA A 141 1.09 -23.11 -10.12
C ALA A 141 -0.30 -23.12 -10.78
N VAL A 142 -1.18 -22.18 -10.44
CA VAL A 142 -2.48 -22.01 -11.11
C VAL A 142 -2.30 -21.66 -12.58
N ALA A 143 -1.42 -20.72 -12.90
CA ALA A 143 -1.12 -20.36 -14.29
C ALA A 143 -0.64 -21.57 -15.09
N ALA A 144 0.24 -22.39 -14.53
CA ALA A 144 0.73 -23.61 -15.18
C ALA A 144 -0.37 -24.68 -15.34
N ALA A 145 -1.20 -24.90 -14.32
CA ALA A 145 -2.26 -25.90 -14.33
C ALA A 145 -3.37 -25.56 -15.34
N GLU A 146 -3.76 -24.29 -15.39
CA GLU A 146 -4.81 -23.77 -16.28
C GLU A 146 -4.25 -23.32 -17.65
N LYS A 147 -2.93 -23.46 -17.86
CA LYS A 147 -2.21 -23.05 -19.09
C LYS A 147 -2.44 -21.58 -19.47
N ILE A 148 -2.44 -20.73 -18.45
CA ILE A 148 -2.55 -19.28 -18.60
C ILE A 148 -1.19 -18.73 -19.03
N GLU A 149 -1.14 -18.20 -20.24
CA GLU A 149 0.06 -17.58 -20.81
C GLU A 149 -0.19 -16.12 -21.18
N ALA A 150 0.86 -15.31 -21.09
CA ALA A 150 0.86 -13.96 -21.62
C ALA A 150 1.15 -14.02 -23.13
N THR A 151 0.28 -13.39 -23.92
CA THR A 151 0.49 -13.23 -25.35
C THR A 151 1.55 -12.17 -25.62
N GLU A 152 2.07 -12.12 -26.83
CA GLU A 152 2.99 -11.05 -27.24
C GLU A 152 2.32 -9.67 -27.15
N GLU A 153 1.03 -9.60 -27.47
CA GLU A 153 0.24 -8.37 -27.35
C GLU A 153 0.15 -7.87 -25.90
N ASP A 154 -0.04 -8.78 -24.93
CA ASP A 154 -0.04 -8.41 -23.51
C ASP A 154 1.30 -7.81 -23.07
N VAL A 155 2.40 -8.41 -23.54
CA VAL A 155 3.75 -7.91 -23.27
C VAL A 155 3.94 -6.53 -23.89
N GLU A 156 3.53 -6.33 -25.13
CA GLU A 156 3.64 -5.02 -25.79
C GLU A 156 2.82 -3.94 -25.09
N ASN A 157 1.61 -4.26 -24.62
CA ASN A 157 0.79 -3.33 -23.87
C ASN A 157 1.42 -3.00 -22.52
N LYS A 158 1.95 -3.99 -21.79
CA LYS A 158 2.69 -3.74 -20.55
C LYS A 158 3.93 -2.86 -20.76
N LEU A 159 4.64 -3.04 -21.88
CA LEU A 159 5.77 -2.20 -22.24
C LEU A 159 5.35 -0.75 -22.53
N LYS A 160 4.20 -0.53 -23.18
CA LYS A 160 3.63 0.83 -23.37
C LYS A 160 3.27 1.49 -22.04
N ASP A 161 2.72 0.72 -21.10
CA ASP A 161 2.37 1.22 -19.77
C ASP A 161 3.63 1.64 -18.99
N ILE A 162 4.65 0.77 -18.97
CA ILE A 162 5.94 1.05 -18.33
C ILE A 162 6.58 2.28 -18.98
N ALA A 163 6.63 2.32 -20.32
CA ALA A 163 7.21 3.43 -21.06
C ALA A 163 6.51 4.77 -20.72
N SER A 164 5.18 4.76 -20.62
CA SER A 164 4.38 5.92 -20.25
C SER A 164 4.67 6.38 -18.82
N GLN A 165 4.79 5.43 -17.87
CA GLN A 165 5.08 5.71 -16.47
C GLN A 165 6.47 6.33 -16.27
N TYR A 166 7.46 5.88 -17.04
CA TYR A 166 8.84 6.40 -17.00
C TYR A 166 9.09 7.54 -17.98
N HIS A 167 8.07 8.02 -18.69
CA HIS A 167 8.16 9.05 -19.74
C HIS A 167 9.27 8.76 -20.76
N MET A 168 9.37 7.50 -21.19
CA MET A 168 10.37 7.02 -22.14
C MET A 168 9.71 6.43 -23.39
N GLU A 169 10.44 6.40 -24.50
CA GLU A 169 9.97 5.76 -25.73
C GLU A 169 10.02 4.24 -25.60
N VAL A 170 8.97 3.55 -26.06
CA VAL A 170 8.85 2.08 -26.00
C VAL A 170 10.01 1.40 -26.73
N GLU A 171 10.43 1.94 -27.88
CA GLU A 171 11.55 1.42 -28.66
C GLU A 171 12.87 1.47 -27.87
N LYS A 172 13.14 2.56 -27.15
CA LYS A 172 14.34 2.67 -26.30
C LYS A 172 14.29 1.69 -25.13
N LEU A 173 13.11 1.49 -24.54
CA LEU A 173 12.92 0.49 -23.50
C LEU A 173 13.23 -0.92 -24.04
N LYS A 174 12.68 -1.28 -25.21
CA LYS A 174 12.93 -2.55 -25.90
C LYS A 174 14.41 -2.76 -26.23
N GLU A 175 15.13 -1.72 -26.65
CA GLU A 175 16.58 -1.78 -26.93
C GLU A 175 17.43 -2.07 -25.69
N THR A 176 17.02 -1.54 -24.52
CA THR A 176 17.73 -1.75 -23.25
C THR A 176 17.37 -3.07 -22.56
N MET A 177 16.28 -3.71 -22.97
CA MET A 177 15.79 -4.94 -22.36
C MET A 177 16.49 -6.19 -22.88
N GLN A 178 16.87 -7.04 -21.95
CA GLN A 178 17.38 -8.38 -22.25
C GLN A 178 16.21 -9.35 -22.45
N GLU A 179 16.50 -10.51 -23.06
CA GLU A 179 15.49 -11.55 -23.25
C GLU A 179 14.96 -12.08 -21.91
N SER A 180 15.81 -12.12 -20.87
CA SER A 180 15.41 -12.44 -19.49
C SER A 180 14.35 -11.48 -18.93
N ASP A 181 14.41 -10.20 -19.30
CA ASP A 181 13.45 -9.20 -18.82
C ASP A 181 12.08 -9.42 -19.46
N LYS A 182 12.07 -9.77 -20.75
CA LYS A 182 10.82 -10.12 -21.47
C LYS A 182 10.20 -11.39 -20.92
N GLU A 183 11.00 -12.42 -20.64
CA GLU A 183 10.51 -13.65 -20.01
C GLU A 183 9.93 -13.37 -18.62
N GLN A 184 10.56 -12.51 -17.84
CA GLN A 184 10.05 -12.12 -16.53
C GLN A 184 8.72 -11.37 -16.65
N ILE A 185 8.58 -10.44 -17.59
CA ILE A 185 7.31 -9.75 -17.86
C ILE A 185 6.22 -10.74 -18.28
N LYS A 186 6.54 -11.72 -19.14
CA LYS A 186 5.57 -12.77 -19.51
C LYS A 186 5.10 -13.56 -18.30
N LYS A 187 6.01 -13.95 -17.41
CA LYS A 187 5.68 -14.65 -16.16
C LYS A 187 4.84 -13.78 -15.23
N ASP A 188 5.19 -12.51 -15.07
CA ASP A 188 4.45 -11.56 -14.25
C ASP A 188 3.01 -11.37 -14.77
N LEU A 189 2.84 -11.23 -16.08
CA LEU A 189 1.53 -11.13 -16.73
C LEU A 189 0.70 -12.42 -16.60
N ALA A 190 1.33 -13.60 -16.72
CA ALA A 190 0.65 -14.87 -16.50
C ALA A 190 0.13 -14.99 -15.06
N VAL A 191 0.92 -14.54 -14.07
CA VAL A 191 0.52 -14.47 -12.67
C VAL A 191 -0.62 -13.48 -12.44
N GLU A 192 -0.55 -12.27 -13.02
CA GLU A 192 -1.64 -11.28 -12.96
C GLU A 192 -2.95 -11.86 -13.53
N LYS A 193 -2.88 -12.56 -14.67
CA LYS A 193 -4.03 -13.24 -15.28
C LYS A 193 -4.55 -14.40 -14.44
N ALA A 194 -3.67 -15.17 -13.80
CA ALA A 194 -4.07 -16.24 -12.89
C ALA A 194 -4.80 -15.70 -11.66
N ALA A 195 -4.38 -14.57 -11.12
CA ALA A 195 -5.09 -13.90 -10.03
C ALA A 195 -6.49 -13.46 -10.46
N GLN A 196 -6.62 -12.88 -11.65
CA GLN A 196 -7.92 -12.51 -12.22
C GLN A 196 -8.82 -13.74 -12.44
N PHE A 197 -8.27 -14.83 -12.98
CA PHE A 197 -8.98 -16.10 -13.13
C PHE A 197 -9.50 -16.63 -11.78
N LEU A 198 -8.68 -16.62 -10.73
CA LEU A 198 -9.11 -17.01 -9.39
C LEU A 198 -10.26 -16.14 -8.89
N VAL A 199 -10.18 -14.82 -9.07
CA VAL A 199 -11.23 -13.89 -8.64
C VAL A 199 -12.56 -14.12 -9.38
N ASP A 200 -12.50 -14.45 -10.66
CA ASP A 200 -13.68 -14.69 -11.50
C ASP A 200 -14.35 -16.03 -11.17
N HIS A 201 -13.56 -17.03 -10.75
CA HIS A 201 -14.04 -18.35 -10.36
C HIS A 201 -14.28 -18.51 -8.84
N ALA A 202 -13.86 -17.54 -8.03
CA ALA A 202 -14.06 -17.53 -6.59
C ALA A 202 -15.55 -17.36 -6.24
N LYS A 203 -16.08 -18.27 -5.43
CA LYS A 203 -17.44 -18.15 -4.89
C LYS A 203 -17.46 -17.12 -3.77
N GLU A 204 -18.11 -15.99 -4.02
CA GLU A 204 -18.32 -14.97 -3.00
C GLU A 204 -19.24 -15.48 -1.89
N VAL A 205 -18.67 -15.64 -0.70
CA VAL A 205 -19.47 -15.78 0.51
C VAL A 205 -19.60 -14.39 1.11
N LYS A 206 -20.83 -13.86 1.21
CA LYS A 206 -21.05 -12.60 1.94
C LYS A 206 -20.44 -12.74 3.32
N GLN A 207 -19.44 -11.92 3.64
CA GLN A 207 -18.92 -11.85 5.00
C GLN A 207 -20.12 -11.64 5.95
N LYS A 208 -20.37 -12.59 6.84
CA LYS A 208 -21.12 -12.29 8.05
C LYS A 208 -20.32 -11.18 8.73
N LYS A 209 -20.96 -10.04 8.98
CA LYS A 209 -20.39 -8.97 9.81
C LYS A 209 -20.07 -9.55 11.19
N ASP A 210 -18.91 -10.16 11.36
CA ASP A 210 -18.40 -10.48 12.67
C ASP A 210 -18.04 -9.15 13.33
N LYS A 211 -18.89 -8.76 14.27
CA LYS A 211 -18.84 -7.53 15.07
C LYS A 211 -17.58 -7.40 15.95
N LYS A 212 -16.45 -8.03 15.62
CA LYS A 212 -15.29 -8.11 16.52
C LYS A 212 -14.21 -7.05 16.37
N GLU A 213 -14.25 -6.17 15.37
CA GLU A 213 -13.27 -5.07 15.25
C GLU A 213 -13.79 -3.67 15.57
N ALA A 214 -15.06 -3.50 15.92
CA ALA A 214 -15.57 -2.21 16.41
C ALA A 214 -15.22 -1.92 17.90
N GLY A 215 -14.54 -2.84 18.58
CA GLY A 215 -14.25 -2.75 20.02
C GLY A 215 -12.96 -2.01 20.40
N LYS A 216 -11.90 -2.06 19.58
CA LYS A 216 -10.59 -1.51 19.96
C LYS A 216 -10.44 0.02 19.76
N GLY A 217 -11.33 0.65 18.98
CA GLY A 217 -11.30 2.10 18.77
C GLY A 217 -12.08 2.94 19.80
N LYS A 218 -12.87 2.31 20.67
CA LYS A 218 -13.70 3.02 21.66
C LYS A 218 -13.15 3.04 23.08
N GLU A 219 -12.24 2.13 23.45
CA GLU A 219 -11.59 2.20 24.77
C GLU A 219 -10.49 3.26 24.82
N ALA A 220 -9.73 3.48 23.74
CA ALA A 220 -8.72 4.53 23.69
C ALA A 220 -9.30 5.96 23.77
N SER A 221 -10.56 6.17 23.34
CA SER A 221 -11.21 7.49 23.37
C SER A 221 -12.02 7.76 24.64
N ALA A 222 -12.21 6.75 25.50
CA ALA A 222 -12.91 6.91 26.78
C ALA A 222 -11.94 7.19 27.94
N GLU A 223 -10.69 6.77 27.85
CA GLU A 223 -9.67 7.01 28.89
C GLU A 223 -9.11 8.44 28.81
N GLU A 224 -8.94 9.01 27.60
CA GLU A 224 -8.52 10.42 27.43
C GLU A 224 -9.57 11.47 27.87
N LYS A 225 -10.86 11.09 27.99
CA LYS A 225 -11.91 12.02 28.43
C LYS A 225 -12.18 12.03 29.93
N LYS A 226 -11.62 11.10 30.70
CA LYS A 226 -11.76 11.13 32.17
C LYS A 226 -10.67 11.94 32.87
N GLU A 227 -9.53 12.18 32.23
CA GLU A 227 -8.42 12.92 32.85
C GLU A 227 -8.47 14.44 32.57
N GLN A 228 -9.23 14.90 31.57
CA GLN A 228 -9.41 16.33 31.26
C GLN A 228 -10.66 16.97 31.92
N GLY A 229 -11.30 16.28 32.86
CA GLY A 229 -12.51 16.74 33.55
C GLY A 229 -12.36 17.06 35.04
N ALA A 230 -11.13 17.02 35.58
CA ALA A 230 -10.86 17.32 36.99
C ALA A 230 -9.57 18.11 37.16
N GLU A 231 -9.54 19.35 36.68
CA GLU A 231 -8.99 20.52 37.40
C GLU A 231 -9.45 21.83 36.74
#